data_AF-A0A5P1EHI2-F1
#
_entry.id   AF-A0A5P1EHI2-F1
#
_cell.length_a   1.000
_cell.length_b   1.000
_cell.length_c   1.000
_cell.angle_alpha   90.00
_cell.angle_beta   90.00
_cell.angle_gamma   90.00
#
_symmetry.space_group_name_H-M   'P 1'
#
loop_
_entity.id
_entity.type
_entity.pdbx_description
1 polymer ?
#
loop_
_entity_poly.entity_id
_entity_poly.type
_entity_poly.pdbx_seq_one_letter_code
_entity_poly.pdbx_strand_id
1 'polypeptide(L)'
;MDERDVSMHSGFREELKEKNGGGGFVLPRVFVEERGLGVEEVRRMHEDGELGRVLKGFEDETGEECEGCGDVRFVLCGFCCGSCRVYDDDEEEEGGGRGGGGGWRRCSECNENGIVRCSVCC
;
A
#
# COMPACT_ATOMS: atom_id res chain seq x y z
N MET A 1 -12.34 6.95 2.38
CA MET A 1 -12.36 5.63 1.77
C MET A 1 -10.95 5.33 1.30
N ASP A 2 -10.37 4.23 1.78
CA ASP A 2 -8.97 3.88 1.51
C ASP A 2 -8.93 2.59 0.67
N GLU A 3 -8.72 2.74 -0.64
CA GLU A 3 -8.59 1.61 -1.55
C GLU A 3 -7.17 1.03 -1.46
N ARG A 4 -7.07 -0.25 -1.10
CA ARG A 4 -5.79 -0.97 -0.97
C ARG A 4 -5.69 -2.07 -2.02
N ASP A 5 -5.09 -1.73 -3.15
CA ASP A 5 -4.79 -2.71 -4.19
C ASP A 5 -3.65 -3.66 -3.76
N VAL A 6 -4.02 -4.90 -3.46
CA VAL A 6 -3.09 -5.96 -3.02
C VAL A 6 -2.14 -6.43 -4.12
N SER A 7 -2.36 -6.05 -5.38
CA SER A 7 -1.43 -6.28 -6.49
C SER A 7 -0.34 -5.21 -6.58
N MET A 8 -0.60 -4.02 -6.04
CA MET A 8 0.30 -2.86 -6.12
C MET A 8 1.34 -2.81 -5.00
N HIS A 9 1.03 -3.42 -3.84
CA HIS A 9 1.90 -3.43 -2.68
C HIS A 9 1.75 -4.74 -1.89
N SER A 10 2.83 -5.52 -1.79
CA SER A 10 2.84 -6.80 -1.10
C SER A 10 2.46 -6.68 0.38
N GLY A 11 2.80 -5.54 1.01
CA GLY A 11 2.42 -5.24 2.38
C GLY A 11 0.90 -5.21 2.58
N PHE A 12 0.12 -4.76 1.60
CA PHE A 12 -1.35 -4.82 1.67
C PHE A 12 -1.87 -6.25 1.59
N ARG A 13 -1.23 -7.09 0.77
CA ARG A 13 -1.57 -8.52 0.68
C ARG A 13 -1.26 -9.25 1.99
N GLU A 14 -0.14 -8.91 2.63
CA GLU A 14 0.26 -9.45 3.92
C GLU A 14 -0.69 -9.01 5.04
N GLU A 15 -0.97 -7.71 5.12
CA GLU A 15 -1.96 -7.14 6.06
C GLU A 15 -3.33 -7.82 5.92
N LEU A 16 -3.81 -7.99 4.68
CA LEU A 16 -5.07 -8.66 4.41
C LEU A 16 -5.06 -10.12 4.88
N LYS A 17 -3.96 -10.84 4.63
CA LYS A 17 -3.79 -12.23 5.08
C LYS A 17 -3.79 -12.33 6.61
N GLU A 18 -3.15 -11.40 7.30
CA GLU A 18 -3.14 -11.34 8.76
C GLU A 18 -4.53 -11.09 9.34
N LYS A 19 -5.27 -10.10 8.80
CA LYS A 19 -6.67 -9.82 9.18
C LYS A 19 -7.61 -11.01 8.91
N ASN A 20 -7.23 -11.88 7.99
CA ASN A 20 -7.95 -13.10 7.64
C ASN A 20 -7.49 -14.36 8.40
N GLY A 21 -6.63 -14.22 9.41
CA GLY A 21 -6.14 -15.34 10.21
C GLY A 21 -5.25 -16.31 9.42
N GLY A 22 -4.54 -15.82 8.39
CA GLY A 22 -3.61 -16.63 7.59
C GLY A 22 -4.28 -17.52 6.53
N GLY A 23 -5.62 -17.58 6.52
CA GLY A 23 -6.41 -18.37 5.57
C GLY A 23 -6.55 -17.71 4.18
N GLY A 24 -7.19 -18.44 3.26
CA GLY A 24 -7.55 -17.90 1.96
C GLY A 24 -8.60 -16.78 2.07
N PHE A 25 -8.54 -15.82 1.15
CA PHE A 25 -9.52 -14.76 1.02
C PHE A 25 -9.95 -14.59 -0.44
N VAL A 26 -11.16 -14.08 -0.63
CA VAL A 26 -11.69 -13.68 -1.93
C VAL A 26 -11.81 -12.17 -1.93
N LEU A 27 -11.35 -11.54 -3.01
CA LEU A 27 -11.45 -10.10 -3.23
C LEU A 27 -12.73 -9.76 -4.01
N PRO A 28 -13.26 -8.53 -3.86
CA PRO A 28 -12.83 -7.50 -2.90
C PRO A 28 -13.23 -7.85 -1.44
N ARG A 29 -12.49 -7.27 -0.49
CA ARG A 29 -12.84 -7.25 0.94
C ARG A 29 -13.00 -5.81 1.40
N VAL A 30 -14.07 -5.54 2.14
CA VAL A 30 -14.36 -4.22 2.72
C VAL A 30 -14.16 -4.30 4.21
N PHE A 31 -13.41 -3.36 4.78
CA PHE A 31 -13.26 -3.24 6.23
C PHE A 31 -13.96 -1.98 6.69
N VAL A 32 -14.95 -2.14 7.56
CA VAL A 32 -15.60 -1.03 8.25
C VAL A 32 -15.16 -1.11 9.70
N GLU A 33 -14.41 -0.11 10.15
CA GLU A 33 -13.70 -0.15 11.45
C GLU A 33 -12.79 -1.40 11.53
N GLU A 34 -13.07 -2.34 12.42
CA GLU A 34 -12.34 -3.61 12.54
C GLU A 34 -13.06 -4.79 11.88
N ARG A 35 -14.26 -4.58 11.34
CA ARG A 35 -15.07 -5.64 10.76
C ARG A 35 -14.78 -5.81 9.28
N GLY A 36 -14.18 -6.94 8.93
CA GLY A 36 -14.02 -7.38 7.54
C GLY A 36 -15.31 -8.01 6.99
N LEU A 37 -15.76 -7.53 5.84
CA LEU A 37 -16.93 -7.98 5.10
C LEU A 37 -16.51 -8.51 3.73
N GLY A 38 -17.01 -9.68 3.36
CA GLY A 38 -16.92 -10.20 2.00
C GLY A 38 -18.01 -9.63 1.08
N VAL A 39 -17.87 -9.87 -0.22
CA VAL A 39 -18.82 -9.43 -1.26
C VAL A 39 -20.27 -9.81 -0.94
N GLU A 40 -20.51 -11.08 -0.57
CA GLU A 40 -21.85 -11.58 -0.28
C GLU A 40 -22.46 -10.93 0.96
N GLU A 41 -21.64 -10.61 1.97
CA GLU A 41 -22.11 -9.94 3.18
C GLU A 41 -22.49 -8.49 2.90
N VAL A 42 -21.67 -7.76 2.13
CA VAL A 42 -21.97 -6.40 1.69
C VAL A 42 -23.26 -6.38 0.87
N ARG A 43 -23.39 -7.32 -0.08
CA ARG A 43 -24.59 -7.45 -0.91
C ARG A 43 -25.84 -7.68 -0.07
N ARG A 44 -25.81 -8.65 0.84
CA ARG A 44 -26.95 -8.92 1.73
C ARG A 44 -27.31 -7.69 2.56
N MET A 45 -26.33 -7.02 3.17
CA MET A 45 -26.57 -5.81 3.95
C MET A 45 -27.17 -4.67 3.11
N HIS A 46 -26.81 -4.57 1.83
CA HIS A 46 -27.42 -3.61 0.91
C HIS A 46 -28.89 -3.94 0.64
N GLU A 47 -29.18 -5.21 0.32
CA GLU A 47 -30.53 -5.71 0.06
C GLU A 47 -31.46 -5.58 1.28
N ASP A 48 -30.92 -5.80 2.50
CA ASP A 48 -31.65 -5.67 3.76
C ASP A 48 -31.78 -4.20 4.24
N GLY A 49 -31.15 -3.24 3.55
CA GLY A 49 -31.14 -1.82 3.92
C GLY A 49 -30.31 -1.49 5.17
N GLU A 50 -29.45 -2.42 5.61
CA GLU A 50 -28.58 -2.27 6.78
C GLU A 50 -27.25 -1.58 6.46
N LEU A 51 -26.78 -1.69 5.20
CA LEU A 51 -25.48 -1.16 4.79
C LEU A 51 -25.34 0.35 5.08
N GLY A 52 -26.37 1.13 4.75
CA GLY A 52 -26.38 2.58 5.03
C GLY A 52 -26.33 2.93 6.52
N ARG A 53 -26.77 2.03 7.41
CA ARG A 53 -26.66 2.22 8.86
C ARG A 53 -25.24 2.00 9.34
N VAL A 54 -24.56 0.99 8.78
CA VAL A 54 -23.16 0.69 9.09
C VAL A 54 -22.22 1.77 8.54
N LEU A 55 -22.55 2.34 7.39
CA LEU A 55 -21.82 3.46 6.81
C LEU A 55 -22.22 4.83 7.38
N LYS A 56 -23.15 4.88 8.35
CA LYS A 56 -23.60 6.15 8.92
C LYS A 56 -22.46 6.80 9.71
N GLY A 57 -22.05 7.99 9.29
CA GLY A 57 -20.96 8.74 9.92
C GLY A 57 -19.63 8.64 9.18
N PHE A 58 -19.55 7.82 8.13
CA PHE A 58 -18.48 7.93 7.15
C PHE A 58 -18.83 9.04 6.16
N GLU A 59 -17.85 9.90 5.88
CA GLU A 59 -18.01 10.96 4.88
C GLU A 59 -18.00 10.33 3.48
N ASP A 60 -18.92 10.79 2.64
CA ASP A 60 -18.92 10.45 1.22
C ASP A 60 -17.74 11.19 0.58
N GLU A 61 -16.70 10.46 0.17
CA GLU A 61 -15.52 11.03 -0.49
C GLU A 61 -15.86 11.44 -1.93
N THR A 62 -16.76 12.41 -2.04
CA THR A 62 -16.98 13.24 -3.24
C THR A 62 -16.00 14.42 -3.28
N GLY A 63 -14.88 14.30 -2.57
CA GLY A 63 -13.83 15.31 -2.50
C GLY A 63 -13.09 15.48 -3.82
N GLU A 64 -12.43 16.63 -3.96
CA GLU A 64 -11.54 16.91 -5.08
C GLU A 64 -10.39 15.90 -5.10
N GLU A 65 -9.98 15.46 -6.29
CA GLU A 65 -8.88 14.51 -6.46
C GLU A 65 -7.61 15.04 -5.77
N CYS A 66 -6.86 14.18 -5.08
CA CYS A 66 -5.63 14.58 -4.42
C CYS A 66 -4.64 15.19 -5.43
N GLU A 67 -4.29 16.47 -5.26
CA GLU A 67 -3.37 17.20 -6.16
C GLU A 67 -1.98 16.53 -6.27
N GLY A 68 -1.60 15.71 -5.30
CA GLY A 68 -0.31 15.01 -5.28
C GLY A 68 -0.28 13.69 -6.06
N CYS A 69 -1.40 12.95 -6.12
CA CYS A 69 -1.42 11.61 -6.73
C CYS A 69 -2.61 11.32 -7.65
N GLY A 70 -3.60 12.20 -7.76
CA GLY A 70 -4.84 11.93 -8.50
C GLY A 70 -5.59 10.72 -7.92
N ASP A 71 -5.64 10.63 -6.59
CA ASP A 71 -6.30 9.57 -5.80
C ASP A 71 -5.82 8.13 -5.99
N VAL A 72 -4.73 7.90 -6.73
CA VAL A 72 -4.12 6.55 -6.85
C VAL A 72 -3.31 6.13 -5.62
N ARG A 73 -3.22 6.98 -4.58
CA ARG A 73 -2.59 6.77 -3.26
C ARG A 73 -1.08 6.48 -3.26
N PHE A 74 -0.45 6.29 -4.42
CA PHE A 74 0.98 6.04 -4.58
C PHE A 74 1.61 6.99 -5.60
N VAL A 75 2.89 7.30 -5.39
CA VAL A 75 3.72 8.10 -6.31
C VAL A 75 5.08 7.43 -6.51
N LEU A 76 5.78 7.77 -7.59
CA LEU A 76 7.15 7.28 -7.81
C LEU A 76 8.08 7.71 -6.68
N CYS A 77 8.95 6.81 -6.26
CA CYS A 77 9.97 7.10 -5.27
C CYS A 77 10.94 8.16 -5.80
N GLY A 78 11.04 9.29 -5.11
CA GLY A 78 11.97 10.37 -5.46
C GLY A 78 13.45 10.02 -5.24
N PHE A 79 13.75 9.05 -4.37
CA PHE A 79 15.13 8.66 -4.06
C PHE A 79 15.75 7.77 -5.15
N CYS A 80 14.98 6.81 -5.69
CA CYS A 80 15.44 5.90 -6.74
C CYS A 80 14.80 6.16 -8.11
N CYS A 81 14.00 7.21 -8.24
CA CYS A 81 13.24 7.56 -9.44
C CYS A 81 12.40 6.40 -9.99
N GLY A 82 11.81 5.59 -9.10
CA GLY A 82 11.01 4.42 -9.48
C GLY A 82 11.80 3.17 -9.89
N SER A 83 13.13 3.19 -9.89
CA SER A 83 13.95 2.06 -10.36
C SER A 83 14.12 0.92 -9.34
N CYS A 84 13.72 1.12 -8.09
CA CYS A 84 14.02 0.25 -6.94
C CYS A 84 15.51 0.07 -6.65
N ARG A 85 16.41 0.85 -7.28
CA ARG A 85 17.85 0.60 -7.24
C ARG A 85 18.62 1.90 -7.01
N VAL A 86 19.59 1.86 -6.11
CA VAL A 86 20.50 2.98 -5.83
C VAL A 86 21.93 2.46 -5.77
N TYR A 87 22.90 3.31 -6.13
CA TYR A 87 24.31 2.97 -6.06
C TYR A 87 24.86 3.46 -4.71
N ASP A 88 25.56 2.58 -4.02
CA ASP A 88 26.20 2.82 -2.73
C ASP A 88 27.70 2.95 -2.99
N ASP A 89 28.26 4.13 -2.74
CA ASP A 89 29.65 4.48 -3.05
C ASP A 89 30.54 4.39 -1.81
N ASP A 90 30.22 3.50 -0.86
CA ASP A 90 31.01 3.30 0.37
C ASP A 90 32.47 2.91 0.02
N GLU A 91 33.35 3.91 -0.02
CA GLU A 91 34.80 3.84 -0.23
C GLU A 91 35.59 3.64 1.09
N GLU A 92 34.99 3.19 2.19
CA GLU A 92 35.72 3.00 3.45
C GLU A 92 36.33 1.58 3.57
N GLU A 93 37.35 1.30 2.74
CA GLU A 93 38.36 0.28 3.04
C GLU A 93 39.44 0.83 4.00
N GLU A 94 39.11 0.96 5.28
CA GLU A 94 40.11 1.05 6.37
C GLU A 94 40.36 -0.37 6.92
N GLY A 95 40.96 -1.27 6.12
CA GLY A 95 41.24 -2.63 6.62
C GLY A 95 41.60 -3.71 5.62
N GLY A 96 42.50 -3.45 4.68
CA GLY A 96 43.35 -4.46 4.02
C GLY A 96 42.68 -5.74 3.51
N GLY A 97 42.12 -5.72 2.29
CA GLY A 97 41.85 -6.98 1.59
C GLY A 97 41.05 -6.90 0.30
N ARG A 98 41.65 -6.39 -0.80
CA ARG A 98 41.20 -6.57 -2.20
C ARG A 98 39.67 -6.58 -2.40
N GLY A 99 39.01 -5.43 -2.33
CA GLY A 99 37.61 -5.37 -2.72
C GLY A 99 36.94 -3.99 -2.80
N GLY A 100 37.69 -2.89 -2.89
CA GLY A 100 37.11 -1.55 -3.04
C GLY A 100 36.21 -1.46 -4.27
N GLY A 101 34.92 -1.20 -4.06
CA GLY A 101 33.99 -1.00 -5.14
C GLY A 101 32.57 -0.82 -4.65
N GLY A 102 32.06 0.42 -4.80
CA GLY A 102 30.66 0.73 -4.60
C GLY A 102 29.75 -0.25 -5.35
N GLY A 103 28.58 -0.51 -4.77
CA GLY A 103 27.67 -1.57 -5.19
C GLY A 103 26.26 -1.06 -5.43
N TRP A 104 25.55 -1.73 -6.33
CA TRP A 104 24.12 -1.49 -6.44
C TRP A 104 23.36 -2.19 -5.33
N ARG A 105 22.51 -1.43 -4.64
CA ARG A 105 21.59 -1.94 -3.63
C ARG A 105 20.15 -1.61 -3.97
N ARG A 106 19.23 -2.31 -3.31
CA ARG A 106 17.81 -1.99 -3.37
C ARG A 106 17.55 -0.70 -2.59
N CYS A 107 16.68 0.15 -3.15
CA CYS A 107 16.19 1.33 -2.46
C CYS A 107 15.46 0.93 -1.16
N SER A 108 15.81 1.56 -0.03
CA SER A 108 15.16 1.36 1.28
C SER A 108 13.86 2.16 1.43
N GLU A 109 13.66 3.17 0.59
CA GLU A 109 12.57 4.15 0.74
C GLU A 109 11.29 3.75 0.02
N CYS A 110 11.32 2.75 -0.87
CA CYS A 110 10.18 2.37 -1.70
C CYS A 110 9.80 0.90 -1.55
N ASN A 111 8.58 0.58 -1.98
CA ASN A 111 8.15 -0.80 -2.09
C ASN A 111 8.80 -1.51 -3.29
N GLU A 112 8.35 -2.73 -3.59
CA GLU A 112 8.84 -3.56 -4.70
C GLU A 112 8.64 -3.01 -6.10
N ASN A 113 7.75 -2.05 -6.26
CA ASN A 113 7.41 -1.42 -7.53
C ASN A 113 8.02 -0.02 -7.69
N GLY A 114 8.85 0.43 -6.73
CA GLY A 114 9.53 1.71 -6.85
C GLY A 114 8.64 2.88 -6.47
N ILE A 115 7.54 2.62 -5.79
CA ILE A 115 6.54 3.62 -5.39
C ILE A 115 6.48 3.74 -3.87
N VAL A 116 6.01 4.91 -3.43
CA VAL A 116 5.78 5.26 -2.02
C VAL A 116 4.35 5.77 -1.86
N ARG A 117 3.79 5.68 -0.65
CA ARG A 117 2.47 6.26 -0.38
C ARG A 117 2.51 7.77 -0.56
N CYS A 118 1.45 8.36 -1.09
CA CYS A 118 1.35 9.79 -1.29
C CYS A 118 1.42 10.52 0.06
N SER A 119 2.37 11.45 0.22
CA SER A 119 2.52 12.23 1.46
C SER A 119 1.40 13.24 1.73
N VAL A 120 0.51 13.47 0.74
CA VAL A 120 -0.60 14.43 0.83
C VAL A 120 -1.86 13.77 1.40
N CYS A 121 -2.15 12.51 1.03
CA CYS A 121 -3.43 11.86 1.33
C CYS A 121 -3.33 10.47 2.00
N CYS A 122 -2.15 10.05 2.47
CA CYS A 122 -1.92 8.72 3.07
C CYS A 122 -1.18 8.76 4.41
#